data_AF-A0A968JLN6-F1
#
_entry.id   AF-A0A968JLN6-F1
#
_cell.length_a   1.000
_cell.length_b   1.000
_cell.length_c   1.000
_cell.angle_alpha   90.00
_cell.angle_beta   90.00
_cell.angle_gamma   90.00
#
_symmetry.space_group_name_H-M   'P 1'
#
loop_
_entity.id
_entity.type
_entity.pdbx_description
1 polymer ?
#
loop_
_entity_poly.entity_id
_entity_poly.type
_entity_poly.pdbx_seq_one_letter_code
_entity_poly.pdbx_strand_id
1 'polypeptide(L)'
;MLSSFKVDSDEIFREYCLQIEKVLDEKIRISHLDHHHHHHLYLPSLKAIIKADKKYKIKAIRSQRLILPKNQNVFNEYYRKLHQFYLKRNVKTTDGYFEPLIKNSSDFEQGLYRLSLLLNKNFKSIEIMLHPTDENDVESAFFSDHQIVRMIKKHNLINFHEISHL
;
A
#
# COMPACT_ATOMS: atom_id res chain seq x y z
N MET A 1 19.42 -14.47 28.37
CA MET A 1 20.08 -13.61 27.37
C MET A 1 19.33 -13.83 26.06
N LEU A 2 18.32 -13.01 25.75
CA LEU A 2 17.58 -13.12 24.50
C LEU A 2 18.46 -12.51 23.40
N SER A 3 18.87 -13.32 22.42
CA SER A 3 19.60 -12.84 21.25
C SER A 3 18.78 -11.75 20.57
N SER A 4 19.35 -10.55 20.40
CA SER A 4 18.69 -9.47 19.67
C SER A 4 18.46 -9.93 18.23
N PHE A 5 17.21 -10.22 17.86
CA PHE A 5 16.83 -10.48 16.48
C PHE A 5 17.21 -9.24 15.64
N LYS A 6 18.19 -9.39 14.77
CA LYS A 6 18.73 -8.31 13.94
C LYS A 6 18.50 -8.69 12.49
N VAL A 7 17.53 -8.03 11.86
CA VAL A 7 17.26 -8.23 10.43
C VAL A 7 18.27 -7.43 9.63
N ASP A 8 19.10 -8.11 8.82
CA ASP A 8 20.08 -7.50 7.92
C ASP A 8 19.38 -6.97 6.65
N SER A 9 19.60 -5.70 6.31
CA SER A 9 19.07 -5.11 5.08
C SER A 9 19.53 -5.82 3.81
N ASP A 10 20.72 -6.40 3.79
CA ASP A 10 21.21 -7.13 2.62
C ASP A 10 20.55 -8.51 2.50
N GLU A 11 20.19 -9.15 3.62
CA GLU A 11 19.35 -10.35 3.61
C GLU A 11 17.95 -10.05 3.07
N ILE A 12 17.31 -8.98 3.56
CA ILE A 12 15.99 -8.54 3.04
C ILE A 12 16.08 -8.25 1.53
N PHE A 13 17.14 -7.57 1.10
CA PHE A 13 17.33 -7.25 -0.31
C PHE A 13 17.49 -8.51 -1.17
N ARG A 14 18.27 -9.50 -0.70
CA ARG A 14 18.41 -10.79 -1.40
C ARG A 14 17.07 -11.51 -1.48
N GLU A 15 16.30 -11.54 -0.41
CA GLU A 15 14.97 -12.15 -0.39
C GLU A 15 14.01 -11.46 -1.37
N TYR A 16 13.96 -10.12 -1.39
CA TYR A 16 13.15 -9.39 -2.37
C TYR A 16 13.57 -9.67 -3.81
N CYS A 17 14.87 -9.81 -4.08
CA CYS A 17 15.35 -10.21 -5.40
C CYS A 17 14.80 -11.58 -5.81
N LEU A 18 14.86 -12.57 -4.92
CA LEU A 18 14.37 -13.93 -5.20
C LEU A 18 12.86 -13.95 -5.47
N GLN A 19 12.07 -13.19 -4.71
CA GLN A 19 10.62 -13.07 -4.95
C GLN A 19 10.31 -12.42 -6.30
N ILE A 20 11.06 -11.37 -6.67
CA ILE A 20 10.90 -10.71 -7.97
C ILE A 20 11.29 -11.66 -9.11
N GLU A 21 12.43 -12.33 -9.00
CA GLU A 21 12.93 -13.28 -10.00
C GLU A 21 11.92 -14.41 -10.22
N LYS A 22 11.37 -14.99 -9.14
CA LYS A 22 10.31 -16.00 -9.24
C LYS A 22 9.11 -15.53 -10.06
N VAL A 23 8.67 -14.29 -9.91
CA VAL A 23 7.53 -13.73 -10.69
C VAL A 23 7.93 -13.48 -12.14
N LEU A 24 9.15 -13.02 -12.38
CA LEU A 24 9.66 -12.78 -13.73
C LEU A 24 9.90 -14.07 -14.52
N ASP A 25 10.31 -15.16 -13.86
CA ASP A 25 10.48 -16.48 -14.47
C ASP A 25 9.16 -17.04 -15.00
N GLU A 26 8.05 -16.71 -14.34
CA GLU A 26 6.68 -16.98 -14.79
C GLU A 26 6.21 -16.02 -15.91
N LYS A 27 7.10 -15.16 -16.42
CA LYS A 27 6.84 -14.16 -17.47
C LYS A 27 5.77 -13.13 -17.10
N ILE A 28 5.54 -12.91 -15.81
CA ILE A 28 4.59 -11.91 -15.32
C ILE A 28 5.28 -10.55 -15.28
N ARG A 29 4.67 -9.57 -15.95
CA ARG A 29 5.18 -8.19 -15.95
C ARG A 29 4.80 -7.48 -14.65
N ILE A 30 5.79 -7.21 -13.81
CA ILE A 30 5.60 -6.47 -12.56
C ILE A 30 5.37 -4.98 -12.86
N SER A 31 4.24 -4.42 -12.41
CA SER A 31 3.91 -3.00 -12.54
C SER A 31 4.44 -2.15 -11.40
N HIS A 32 4.40 -2.69 -10.19
CA HIS A 32 4.79 -2.03 -8.96
C HIS A 32 5.18 -3.08 -7.92
N LEU A 33 5.78 -2.63 -6.83
CA LEU A 33 6.01 -3.43 -5.64
C LEU A 33 5.18 -2.93 -4.46
N ASP A 34 4.78 -3.84 -3.59
CA ASP A 34 4.13 -3.53 -2.33
C ASP A 34 4.74 -4.36 -1.18
N HIS A 35 4.09 -4.35 -0.01
CA HIS A 35 4.54 -5.20 1.09
C HIS A 35 3.36 -5.72 1.89
N HIS A 36 3.42 -7.01 2.21
CA HIS A 36 2.55 -7.63 3.19
C HIS A 36 2.81 -7.06 4.61
N HIS A 37 1.75 -6.90 5.40
CA HIS A 37 1.77 -6.39 6.78
C HIS A 37 2.50 -5.06 7.02
N HIS A 38 2.67 -4.22 6.00
CA HIS A 38 3.39 -2.95 6.12
C HIS A 38 4.82 -3.10 6.69
N HIS A 39 5.50 -4.23 6.47
CA HIS A 39 6.88 -4.47 6.91
C HIS A 39 7.86 -3.37 6.43
N HIS A 40 7.48 -2.63 5.40
CA HIS A 40 8.21 -1.45 4.96
C HIS A 40 8.36 -0.38 6.02
N LEU A 41 7.47 -0.27 7.02
CA LEU A 41 7.63 0.68 8.11
C LEU A 41 8.92 0.46 8.89
N TYR A 42 9.61 -0.66 8.68
CA TYR A 42 10.99 -0.81 9.08
C TYR A 42 11.93 -0.24 8.00
N LEU A 43 12.68 0.82 8.36
CA LEU A 43 13.53 1.56 7.40
C LEU A 43 14.51 0.67 6.60
N PRO A 44 15.12 -0.39 7.17
CA PRO A 44 15.90 -1.35 6.39
C PRO A 44 15.12 -2.03 5.26
N SER A 45 13.86 -2.40 5.51
CA SER A 45 12.96 -2.96 4.49
C SER A 45 12.68 -1.96 3.37
N LEU A 46 12.45 -0.68 3.72
CA LEU A 46 12.24 0.38 2.72
C LEU A 46 13.48 0.59 1.85
N LYS A 47 14.67 0.60 2.44
CA LYS A 47 15.93 0.74 1.68
C LYS A 47 16.14 -0.47 0.76
N ALA A 48 15.88 -1.67 1.26
CA ALA A 48 16.00 -2.91 0.50
C ALA A 48 15.05 -2.93 -0.71
N ILE A 49 13.78 -2.55 -0.54
CA ILE A 49 12.83 -2.55 -1.66
C ILE A 49 13.16 -1.47 -2.70
N ILE A 50 13.63 -0.29 -2.29
CA ILE A 50 14.08 0.74 -3.24
C ILE A 50 15.32 0.26 -4.01
N LYS A 51 16.20 -0.50 -3.36
CA LYS A 51 17.36 -1.12 -4.03
C LYS A 51 16.90 -2.17 -5.04
N ALA A 52 15.89 -2.98 -4.72
CA ALA A 52 15.30 -3.95 -5.63
C ALA A 52 14.61 -3.26 -6.83
N ASP A 53 13.79 -2.24 -6.58
CA ASP A 53 13.15 -1.41 -7.61
C ASP A 53 14.16 -0.88 -8.63
N LYS A 54 15.29 -0.32 -8.17
CA LYS A 54 16.38 0.15 -9.04
C LYS A 54 17.05 -0.98 -9.84
N LYS A 55 17.25 -2.16 -9.23
CA LYS A 55 17.87 -3.32 -9.90
C LYS A 55 16.99 -3.83 -11.04
N TYR A 56 15.70 -4.00 -10.79
CA TYR A 56 14.76 -4.58 -11.76
C TYR A 56 14.01 -3.54 -12.60
N LYS A 57 14.27 -2.25 -12.38
CA LYS A 57 13.61 -1.11 -13.05
C LYS A 57 12.08 -1.19 -12.96
N ILE A 58 11.60 -1.55 -11.77
CA ILE A 58 10.16 -1.55 -11.49
C ILE A 58 9.72 -0.08 -11.41
N LYS A 59 8.49 0.21 -11.83
CA LYS A 59 8.07 1.59 -12.10
C LYS A 59 7.63 2.35 -10.87
N ALA A 60 7.20 1.63 -9.82
CA ALA A 60 6.56 2.22 -8.67
C ALA A 60 6.64 1.30 -7.46
N ILE A 61 6.56 1.90 -6.28
CA ILE A 61 6.34 1.22 -5.01
C ILE A 61 5.10 1.84 -4.38
N ARG A 62 4.23 1.01 -3.80
CA ARG A 62 3.02 1.43 -3.10
C ARG A 62 3.31 2.42 -1.96
N SER A 63 2.40 3.39 -1.78
CA SER A 63 2.48 4.38 -0.70
C SER A 63 2.22 3.80 0.68
N GLN A 64 2.64 4.54 1.68
CA GLN A 64 2.37 4.26 3.08
C GLN A 64 0.92 4.59 3.41
N ARG A 65 0.31 3.80 4.30
CA ARG A 65 -1.01 4.10 4.86
C ARG A 65 -1.04 5.48 5.50
N LEU A 66 -1.82 6.39 4.91
CA LEU A 66 -1.92 7.78 5.35
C LEU A 66 -3.12 8.07 6.26
N ILE A 67 -4.17 7.25 6.21
CA ILE A 67 -5.30 7.39 7.14
C ILE A 67 -5.01 6.57 8.39
N LEU A 68 -4.74 7.29 9.48
CA LEU A 68 -4.60 6.72 10.80
C LEU A 68 -5.97 6.73 11.50
N PRO A 69 -6.34 5.66 12.22
CA PRO A 69 -7.42 5.73 13.19
C PRO A 69 -7.11 6.82 14.23
N LYS A 70 -8.13 7.53 14.71
CA LYS A 70 -8.06 8.75 15.55
C LYS A 70 -7.24 8.63 16.86
N ASN A 71 -6.76 7.44 17.24
CA ASN A 71 -6.10 7.16 18.52
C ASN A 71 -4.66 6.63 18.39
N GLN A 72 -3.93 6.97 17.32
CA GLN A 72 -2.52 6.59 17.22
C GLN A 72 -1.60 7.63 17.88
N ASN A 73 -0.47 7.14 18.41
CA ASN A 73 0.61 7.96 18.95
C ASN A 73 1.15 8.93 17.88
N VAL A 74 1.29 10.21 18.22
CA VAL A 74 1.85 11.28 17.35
C VAL A 74 3.22 10.93 16.75
N PHE A 75 4.03 10.15 17.47
CA PHE A 75 5.33 9.68 16.97
C PHE A 75 5.19 8.77 15.75
N ASN A 76 4.19 7.89 15.74
CA ASN A 76 3.94 6.99 14.62
C ASN A 76 3.45 7.75 13.38
N GLU A 77 2.66 8.81 13.58
CA GLU A 77 2.24 9.69 12.49
C GLU A 77 3.44 10.41 11.86
N TYR A 78 4.30 11.00 12.69
CA TYR A 78 5.50 11.69 12.20
C TYR A 78 6.45 10.73 11.47
N TYR A 79 6.69 9.55 12.06
CA TYR A 79 7.53 8.53 11.45
C TYR A 79 7.00 8.09 10.08
N ARG A 80 5.69 7.86 9.94
CA ARG A 80 5.06 7.53 8.65
C ARG A 80 5.18 8.66 7.62
N LYS A 81 5.05 9.93 8.04
CA LYS A 81 5.26 11.09 7.16
C LYS A 81 6.70 11.15 6.65
N LEU A 82 7.69 10.98 7.53
CA LEU A 82 9.09 10.91 7.14
C LEU A 82 9.36 9.75 6.17
N HIS A 83 8.78 8.59 6.45
CA HIS A 83 8.90 7.40 5.63
C HIS A 83 8.29 7.60 4.22
N GLN A 84 7.08 8.16 4.15
CA GLN A 84 6.43 8.50 2.88
C GLN A 84 7.22 9.55 2.12
N PHE A 85 7.79 10.54 2.82
CA PHE A 85 8.65 11.55 2.19
C PHE A 85 9.91 10.91 1.59
N TYR A 86 10.57 10.01 2.32
CA TYR A 86 11.72 9.27 1.82
C TYR A 86 11.36 8.41 0.60
N LEU A 87 10.23 7.71 0.64
CA LEU A 87 9.72 6.92 -0.49
C LEU A 87 9.50 7.81 -1.74
N LYS A 88 8.70 8.88 -1.62
CA LYS A 88 8.40 9.82 -2.72
C LYS A 88 9.64 10.43 -3.35
N ARG A 89 10.72 10.61 -2.58
CA ARG A 89 11.98 11.17 -3.08
C ARG A 89 12.81 10.18 -3.90
N ASN A 90 12.58 8.87 -3.73
CA ASN A 90 13.40 7.83 -4.34
C ASN A 90 12.70 7.06 -5.46
N VAL A 91 11.37 6.95 -5.42
CA VAL A 91 10.58 6.13 -6.36
C VAL A 91 9.22 6.78 -6.63
N LYS A 92 8.57 6.39 -7.73
CA LYS A 92 7.17 6.76 -7.96
C LYS A 92 6.27 5.98 -7.00
N THR A 93 5.23 6.64 -6.51
CA THR A 93 4.26 6.09 -5.56
C THR A 93 2.96 6.89 -5.66
N THR A 94 1.86 6.32 -5.16
CA THR A 94 0.60 7.05 -4.98
C THR A 94 0.69 8.12 -3.88
N ASP A 95 -0.23 9.09 -3.89
CA ASP A 95 -0.28 10.10 -2.83
C ASP A 95 -0.83 9.57 -1.53
N GLY A 96 -1.70 8.57 -1.58
CA GLY A 96 -2.23 7.89 -0.41
C GLY A 96 -2.60 6.44 -0.65
N TYR A 97 -2.78 5.72 0.46
CA TYR A 97 -3.18 4.33 0.52
C TYR A 97 -4.32 4.17 1.51
N PHE A 98 -5.31 3.36 1.14
CA PHE A 98 -6.46 3.03 1.97
C PHE A 98 -6.73 1.53 1.98
N GLU A 99 -6.97 1.06 3.19
CA GLU A 99 -7.42 -0.27 3.51
C GLU A 99 -8.63 -0.10 4.44
N PRO A 100 -9.81 -0.60 4.05
CA PRO A 100 -11.05 -0.30 4.74
C PRO A 100 -11.12 -0.95 6.14
N LEU A 101 -10.38 -2.05 6.36
CA LEU A 101 -10.35 -2.82 7.62
C LEU A 101 -11.74 -3.30 8.07
N ILE A 102 -12.54 -3.81 7.13
CA ILE A 102 -13.89 -4.28 7.41
C ILE A 102 -13.81 -5.77 7.74
N LYS A 103 -14.07 -6.12 9.00
CA LYS A 103 -14.05 -7.52 9.47
C LYS A 103 -15.44 -8.11 9.58
N ASN A 104 -16.45 -7.26 9.72
CA ASN A 104 -17.84 -7.63 9.83
C ASN A 104 -18.74 -6.48 9.36
N SER A 105 -20.04 -6.73 9.24
CA SER A 105 -21.02 -5.74 8.78
C SER A 105 -21.15 -4.52 9.69
N SER A 106 -20.74 -4.59 10.96
CA SER A 106 -20.77 -3.43 11.86
C SER A 106 -19.66 -2.42 11.56
N ASP A 107 -18.63 -2.81 10.82
CA ASP A 107 -17.53 -1.92 10.40
C ASP A 107 -17.88 -1.07 9.17
N PHE A 108 -19.01 -1.34 8.51
CA PHE A 108 -19.37 -0.77 7.20
C PHE A 108 -19.45 0.75 7.20
N GLU A 109 -20.18 1.33 8.15
CA GLU A 109 -20.31 2.78 8.32
C GLU A 109 -18.95 3.44 8.59
N GLN A 110 -18.10 2.76 9.37
CA GLN A 110 -16.76 3.25 9.66
C GLN A 110 -15.85 3.20 8.42
N GLY A 111 -15.97 2.15 7.60
CA GLY A 111 -15.32 2.03 6.30
C GLY A 111 -15.74 3.13 5.33
N LEU A 112 -17.05 3.36 5.20
CA LEU A 112 -17.63 4.41 4.37
C LEU A 112 -17.15 5.80 4.80
N TYR A 113 -17.18 6.09 6.11
CA TYR A 113 -16.67 7.34 6.66
C TYR A 113 -15.18 7.54 6.31
N ARG A 114 -14.33 6.54 6.51
CA ARG A 114 -12.90 6.65 6.19
C ARG A 114 -12.65 6.83 4.68
N LEU A 115 -13.39 6.12 3.84
CA LEU A 115 -13.30 6.27 2.39
C LEU A 115 -13.70 7.67 1.96
N SER A 116 -14.82 8.19 2.47
CA SER A 116 -15.26 9.56 2.17
C SER A 116 -14.24 10.62 2.59
N LEU A 117 -13.62 10.48 3.77
CA LEU A 117 -12.56 11.39 4.22
C LEU A 117 -11.36 11.38 3.29
N LEU A 118 -11.01 10.21 2.74
CA LEU A 118 -9.89 10.06 1.83
C LEU A 118 -10.17 10.68 0.47
N LEU A 119 -11.33 10.37 -0.11
CA LEU A 119 -11.72 10.88 -1.43
C LEU A 119 -11.92 12.40 -1.44
N ASN A 120 -12.22 13.00 -0.28
CA ASN A 120 -12.29 14.45 -0.12
C ASN A 120 -10.92 15.12 0.10
N LYS A 121 -9.81 14.38 0.22
CA LYS A 121 -8.47 14.98 0.28
C LYS A 121 -8.02 15.39 -1.11
N ASN A 122 -7.21 16.45 -1.16
CA ASN A 122 -6.58 16.94 -2.39
C ASN A 122 -5.37 16.07 -2.80
N PHE A 123 -5.61 14.78 -3.05
CA PHE A 123 -4.62 13.82 -3.54
C PHE A 123 -4.82 13.60 -5.04
N LYS A 124 -3.72 13.48 -5.79
CA LYS A 124 -3.79 13.20 -7.23
C LYS A 124 -4.03 11.72 -7.50
N SER A 125 -3.53 10.85 -6.62
CA SER A 125 -3.67 9.40 -6.72
C SER A 125 -3.83 8.74 -5.37
N ILE A 126 -4.78 7.82 -5.28
CA ILE A 126 -5.04 7.04 -4.07
C ILE A 126 -5.09 5.58 -4.49
N GLU A 127 -4.36 4.74 -3.77
CA GLU A 127 -4.53 3.30 -3.86
C GLU A 127 -5.58 2.84 -2.84
N ILE A 128 -6.56 2.08 -3.30
CA ILE A 128 -7.53 1.38 -2.47
C ILE A 128 -7.19 -0.10 -2.58
N MET A 129 -6.86 -0.71 -1.44
CA MET A 129 -6.48 -2.12 -1.37
C MET A 129 -7.60 -2.92 -0.71
N LEU A 130 -7.79 -4.12 -1.24
CA LEU A 130 -8.79 -5.09 -0.83
C LEU A 130 -8.17 -6.48 -0.71
N HIS A 131 -8.75 -7.33 0.13
CA HIS A 131 -8.41 -8.74 0.27
C HIS A 131 -9.63 -9.60 -0.11
N PRO A 132 -10.02 -9.62 -1.40
CA PRO A 132 -11.15 -10.44 -1.82
C PRO A 132 -10.78 -11.91 -1.61
N THR A 133 -11.61 -12.65 -0.90
CA THR A 133 -11.46 -14.10 -0.72
C THR A 133 -12.54 -14.85 -1.48
N ASP A 134 -13.80 -14.42 -1.37
CA ASP A 134 -14.95 -14.94 -2.11
C ASP A 134 -16.05 -13.88 -2.23
N GLU A 135 -17.05 -14.08 -3.08
CA GLU A 135 -18.14 -13.08 -3.25
C GLU A 135 -18.97 -12.84 -1.98
N ASN A 136 -18.87 -13.73 -0.99
CA ASN A 136 -19.58 -13.63 0.29
C ASN A 136 -18.74 -12.93 1.37
N ASP A 137 -17.50 -12.55 1.06
CA ASP A 137 -16.64 -11.86 2.00
C ASP A 137 -17.13 -10.41 2.18
N VAL A 138 -16.97 -9.92 3.41
CA VAL A 138 -17.55 -8.64 3.83
C VAL A 138 -16.90 -7.45 3.11
N GLU A 139 -15.63 -7.58 2.71
CA GLU A 139 -14.90 -6.54 1.98
C GLU A 139 -15.37 -6.46 0.52
N SER A 140 -15.58 -7.60 -0.13
CA SER A 140 -16.21 -7.71 -1.44
C SER A 140 -17.62 -7.14 -1.43
N ALA A 141 -18.41 -7.45 -0.40
CA ALA A 141 -19.75 -6.85 -0.21
C ALA A 141 -19.68 -5.32 -0.03
N PHE A 142 -18.68 -4.80 0.70
CA PHE A 142 -18.46 -3.37 0.85
C PHE A 142 -18.15 -2.67 -0.46
N PHE A 143 -17.23 -3.18 -1.27
CA PHE A 143 -16.89 -2.56 -2.54
C PHE A 143 -17.93 -2.79 -3.64
N SER A 144 -18.84 -3.74 -3.46
CA SER A 144 -19.99 -3.97 -4.34
C SER A 144 -21.21 -3.13 -3.98
N ASP A 145 -21.23 -2.49 -2.81
CA ASP A 145 -22.34 -1.62 -2.40
C ASP A 145 -22.52 -0.44 -3.36
N HIS A 146 -23.78 -0.20 -3.73
CA HIS A 146 -24.12 0.81 -4.73
C HIS A 146 -23.66 2.22 -4.34
N GLN A 147 -23.67 2.57 -3.06
CA GLN A 147 -23.20 3.89 -2.60
C GLN A 147 -21.68 4.01 -2.76
N ILE A 148 -20.94 2.97 -2.37
CA ILE A 148 -19.47 2.91 -2.50
C ILE A 148 -19.06 2.97 -3.97
N VAL A 149 -19.67 2.13 -4.82
CA VAL A 149 -19.43 2.13 -6.27
C VAL A 149 -19.71 3.51 -6.87
N ARG A 150 -20.82 4.15 -6.49
CA ARG A 150 -21.17 5.50 -6.97
C ARG A 150 -20.17 6.55 -6.52
N MET A 151 -19.60 6.44 -5.33
CA MET A 151 -18.56 7.36 -4.84
C MET A 151 -17.25 7.17 -5.60
N ILE A 152 -16.82 5.92 -5.78
CA ILE A 152 -15.56 5.59 -6.45
C ILE A 152 -15.62 5.97 -7.94
N LYS A 153 -16.73 5.68 -8.64
CA LYS A 153 -16.92 6.01 -10.07
C LYS A 153 -16.94 7.50 -10.41
N LYS A 154 -16.96 8.40 -9.41
CA LYS A 154 -16.73 9.84 -9.64
C LYS A 154 -15.27 10.18 -9.95
N HIS A 155 -14.37 9.23 -9.75
CA HIS A 155 -12.93 9.37 -9.94
C HIS A 155 -12.46 8.48 -11.10
N ASN A 156 -11.30 8.82 -11.67
CA ASN A 156 -10.69 7.98 -12.69
C ASN A 156 -10.06 6.74 -12.03
N LEU A 157 -10.49 5.56 -12.45
CA LEU A 157 -9.93 4.30 -11.99
C LEU A 157 -8.76 3.91 -12.89
N ILE A 158 -7.58 3.79 -12.28
CA ILE A 158 -6.33 3.45 -12.97
C ILE A 158 -5.60 2.35 -12.21
N ASN A 159 -4.74 1.64 -12.92
CA ASN A 159 -3.78 0.69 -12.32
C ASN A 159 -2.34 1.21 -12.44
N PHE A 160 -1.39 0.50 -11.81
CA PHE A 160 0.02 0.90 -11.78
C PHE A 160 0.74 0.86 -13.14
N HIS A 161 0.23 0.15 -14.16
CA HIS A 161 0.79 0.26 -15.51
C HIS A 161 0.50 1.61 -16.16
N GLU A 162 -0.59 2.26 -15.77
CA GLU A 162 -1.07 3.54 -16.29
C GLU A 162 -0.48 4.75 -15.54
N ILE A 163 0.29 4.51 -14.48
CA ILE A 163 0.97 5.54 -13.66
C ILE A 163 2.15 6.22 -14.40
N SER A 164 2.22 6.15 -15.73
CA SER A 164 3.23 6.85 -16.53
C SER A 164 3.25 8.38 -16.31
N HIS A 165 2.17 8.96 -15.76
CA HIS A 165 1.98 10.41 -15.62
C HIS A 165 1.93 10.94 -14.17
N LEU A 166 2.26 10.13 -13.15
CA LEU A 166 2.53 10.65 -11.79
C LEU A 166 3.95 11.19 -11.68
#